data_AF-A0A1H5UWC7-F1
#
_entry.id   AF-A0A1H5UWC7-F1
#
_cell.length_a   1.000
_cell.length_b   1.000
_cell.length_c   1.000
_cell.angle_alpha   90.00
_cell.angle_beta   90.00
_cell.angle_gamma   90.00
#
_symmetry.space_group_name_H-M   'P 1'
#
loop_
_entity.id
_entity.type
_entity.pdbx_description
1 polymer ?
#
loop_
_entity_poly.entity_id
_entity_poly.type
_entity_poly.pdbx_seq_one_letter_code
_entity_poly.pdbx_strand_id
1 'polypeptide(L)'
;MDKVLFCIFDDLIKKIKLMNLKNKDKYIYDIERIKSIYKGLEIKKDKKIILDSIIKNGRELLKEDVDFKNKLEVFIRYCYAAIYDFEDNLKPLKNITLSFTISCMLFMILSPQYLSYMLPLLMIIPIFLGLRGMKKRSLNGLILGLSVMPMTVLNSTIILKNAYLVRNNLDDFLMDIAKVYGKSLQAVKFIFTGSLVLGIIMLVTSTYTIYLAYKHRKMFV
;
A
#
# COMPACT_ATOMS: atom_id res chain seq x y z
N MET A 1 -6.16 28.90 14.51
CA MET A 1 -5.44 27.61 14.57
C MET A 1 -4.82 27.45 15.95
N ASP A 2 -4.85 26.24 16.51
CA ASP A 2 -4.67 26.02 17.94
C ASP A 2 -3.21 26.21 18.40
N LYS A 3 -2.94 27.30 19.13
CA LYS A 3 -1.59 27.63 19.64
C LYS A 3 -0.99 26.48 20.46
N VAL A 4 -1.85 25.70 21.11
CA VAL A 4 -1.50 24.55 21.95
C VAL A 4 -0.72 23.50 21.17
N LEU A 5 -1.15 23.14 19.95
CA LEU A 5 -0.48 22.10 19.17
C LEU A 5 0.95 22.50 18.78
N PHE A 6 1.15 23.77 18.43
CA PHE A 6 2.47 24.26 18.07
C PHE A 6 3.43 24.30 19.25
N CYS A 7 2.95 24.67 20.44
CA CYS A 7 3.76 24.55 21.66
C CYS A 7 4.19 23.11 21.91
N ILE A 8 3.28 22.14 21.72
CA ILE A 8 3.61 20.71 21.87
C ILE A 8 4.71 20.29 20.88
N PHE A 9 4.63 20.71 19.62
CA PHE A 9 5.70 20.42 18.66
C PHE A 9 7.05 21.03 19.06
N ASP A 10 7.05 22.27 19.57
CA ASP A 10 8.27 22.94 20.03
C ASP A 10 8.89 22.23 21.25
N ASP A 11 8.05 21.80 22.19
CA ASP A 11 8.50 21.08 23.38
C ASP A 11 8.99 19.66 23.03
N LEU A 12 8.37 18.99 22.04
CA LEU A 12 8.88 17.71 21.52
C LEU A 12 10.26 17.88 20.87
N ILE A 13 10.48 18.94 20.08
CA ILE A 13 11.78 19.23 19.48
C ILE A 13 12.84 19.44 20.57
N LYS A 14 12.53 20.20 21.63
CA LYS A 14 13.45 20.39 22.78
C LYS A 14 13.77 19.04 23.44
N LYS A 15 12.75 18.22 23.71
CA LYS A 15 12.92 16.91 24.34
C LYS A 15 13.79 15.97 23.50
N ILE A 16 13.59 15.92 22.18
CA ILE A 16 14.40 15.13 21.24
C ILE A 16 15.87 15.56 21.23
N LYS A 17 16.14 16.87 21.30
CA LYS A 17 17.51 17.40 21.37
C LYS A 17 18.24 16.89 22.63
N LEU A 18 17.54 16.89 23.77
CA LEU A 18 18.09 16.45 25.06
C LEU A 18 18.28 14.93 25.16
N MET A 19 17.38 14.13 24.60
CA MET A 19 17.46 12.65 24.67
C MET A 19 18.52 12.07 23.74
N ASN A 20 19.21 10.98 24.10
CA ASN A 20 20.20 10.32 23.23
C ASN A 20 19.57 9.35 22.21
N LEU A 21 18.87 9.89 21.21
CA LEU A 21 18.26 9.11 20.13
C LEU A 21 19.20 8.95 18.93
N LYS A 22 19.14 7.80 18.25
CA LYS A 22 19.68 7.64 16.90
C LYS A 22 18.76 8.37 15.91
N ASN A 23 19.33 9.10 14.94
CA ASN A 23 18.59 9.86 13.91
C ASN A 23 17.73 11.04 14.43
N LYS A 24 18.17 11.76 15.49
CA LYS A 24 17.46 12.93 16.03
C LYS A 24 17.05 13.95 14.96
N ASP A 25 17.99 14.28 14.08
CA ASP A 25 17.80 15.31 13.06
C ASP A 25 16.64 14.99 12.13
N LYS A 26 16.45 13.69 11.82
CA LYS A 26 15.30 13.23 11.04
C LYS A 26 13.99 13.48 11.77
N TYR A 27 13.90 13.18 13.05
CA TYR A 27 12.67 13.39 13.82
C TYR A 27 12.35 14.87 13.99
N ILE A 28 13.37 15.71 14.24
CA ILE A 28 13.21 17.16 14.31
C ILE A 28 12.69 17.68 12.96
N TYR A 29 13.33 17.29 11.87
CA TYR A 29 12.90 17.65 10.51
C TYR A 29 11.45 17.21 10.21
N ASP A 30 11.06 15.99 10.59
CA ASP A 30 9.69 15.50 10.40
C ASP A 30 8.67 16.33 11.19
N ILE A 31 8.96 16.69 12.45
CA ILE A 31 8.08 17.54 13.27
C ILE A 31 7.98 18.95 12.68
N GLU A 32 9.10 19.56 12.28
CA GLU A 32 9.12 20.88 11.67
C GLU A 32 8.33 20.92 10.36
N ARG A 33 8.46 19.87 9.55
CA ARG A 33 7.67 19.71 8.32
C ARG A 33 6.18 19.59 8.61
N ILE A 34 5.79 18.75 9.58
CA ILE A 34 4.39 18.62 10.02
C ILE A 34 3.87 19.99 10.50
N LYS A 35 4.63 20.67 11.36
CA LYS A 35 4.31 22.00 11.86
C LYS A 35 4.08 23.00 10.71
N SER A 36 4.92 22.98 9.69
CA SER A 36 4.77 23.85 8.51
C SER A 36 3.51 23.52 7.71
N ILE A 37 3.18 22.24 7.50
CA ILE A 37 1.97 21.85 6.76
C ILE A 37 0.74 22.29 7.54
N TYR A 38 0.70 22.01 8.85
CA TYR A 38 -0.43 22.36 9.70
C TYR A 38 -0.69 23.86 9.72
N LYS A 39 0.35 24.71 9.60
CA LYS A 39 0.19 26.16 9.51
C LYS A 39 -0.69 26.63 8.35
N GLY A 40 -0.68 25.89 7.23
CA GLY A 40 -1.46 26.20 6.05
C GLY A 40 -2.82 25.49 5.99
N LEU A 41 -3.18 24.68 7.00
CA LEU A 41 -4.42 23.91 6.97
C LEU A 41 -5.58 24.66 7.64
N GLU A 42 -6.71 24.75 6.93
CA GLU A 42 -7.99 25.15 7.49
C GLU A 42 -8.73 23.93 8.04
N ILE A 43 -8.71 23.77 9.36
CA ILE A 43 -9.37 22.64 10.02
C ILE A 43 -10.86 22.94 10.16
N LYS A 44 -11.68 22.21 9.40
CA LYS A 44 -13.14 22.25 9.50
C LYS A 44 -13.61 21.77 10.89
N LYS A 45 -14.76 22.28 11.35
CA LYS A 45 -15.29 22.02 12.71
C LYS A 45 -15.53 20.54 12.99
N ASP A 46 -15.94 19.77 11.99
CA ASP A 46 -16.18 18.33 12.05
C ASP A 46 -14.91 17.51 12.27
N LYS A 47 -13.73 18.07 11.95
CA LYS A 47 -12.42 17.42 12.13
C LYS A 47 -11.73 17.79 13.44
N LYS A 48 -12.37 18.60 14.29
CA LYS A 48 -11.79 19.04 15.58
C LYS A 48 -11.44 17.86 16.50
N ILE A 49 -12.23 16.80 16.47
CA ILE A 49 -11.97 15.56 17.24
C ILE A 49 -10.60 14.97 16.92
N ILE A 50 -10.19 15.00 15.64
CA ILE A 50 -8.87 14.51 15.20
C ILE A 50 -7.76 15.40 15.78
N LEU A 51 -7.95 16.72 15.71
CA LEU A 51 -7.01 17.68 16.30
C LEU A 51 -6.85 17.49 17.80
N ASP A 52 -7.95 17.31 18.53
CA ASP A 52 -7.95 17.06 19.97
C ASP A 52 -7.23 15.75 20.32
N SER A 53 -7.40 14.71 19.51
CA SER A 53 -6.66 13.45 19.66
C SER A 53 -5.16 13.63 19.44
N ILE A 54 -4.73 14.44 18.47
CA ILE A 54 -3.30 14.75 18.26
C ILE A 54 -2.75 15.50 19.48
N ILE A 55 -3.46 16.51 19.99
CA ILE A 55 -3.02 17.27 21.16
C ILE A 55 -2.89 16.36 22.39
N LYS A 56 -3.87 15.48 22.62
CA LYS A 56 -3.83 14.49 23.71
C LYS A 56 -2.61 13.57 23.57
N ASN A 57 -2.43 12.95 22.41
CA ASN A 57 -1.33 12.01 22.16
C ASN A 57 0.04 12.70 22.29
N GLY A 58 0.15 13.96 21.85
CA GLY A 58 1.38 14.74 21.97
C GLY A 58 1.71 15.09 23.43
N ARG A 59 0.71 15.41 24.25
CA ARG A 59 0.90 15.62 25.70
C ARG A 59 1.31 14.34 26.43
N GLU A 60 0.70 13.21 26.07
CA GLU A 60 1.08 11.91 26.62
C GLU A 60 2.52 11.55 26.23
N LEU A 61 2.92 11.79 24.98
CA LEU A 61 4.28 11.56 24.50
C LEU A 61 5.32 12.41 25.26
N LEU A 62 5.00 13.67 25.58
CA LEU A 62 5.90 14.53 26.36
C LEU A 62 6.17 13.98 27.77
N LYS A 63 5.26 13.20 28.34
CA LYS A 63 5.41 12.54 29.65
C LYS A 63 6.11 11.19 29.58
N GLU A 64 6.32 10.64 28.38
CA GLU A 64 6.95 9.34 28.19
C GLU A 64 8.47 9.46 28.14
N ASP A 65 9.18 8.65 28.93
CA ASP A 65 10.65 8.60 28.91
C ASP A 65 11.21 7.25 28.49
N VAL A 66 10.51 6.15 28.81
CA VAL A 66 11.01 4.78 28.61
C VAL A 66 10.86 4.36 27.15
N ASP A 67 9.65 4.50 26.60
CA ASP A 67 9.34 4.08 25.23
C ASP A 67 9.20 5.28 24.26
N PHE A 68 9.83 6.40 24.60
CA PHE A 68 9.65 7.68 23.90
C PHE A 68 9.88 7.57 22.39
N LYS A 69 10.94 6.86 21.97
CA LYS A 69 11.29 6.73 20.55
C LYS A 69 10.19 6.06 19.74
N ASN A 70 9.67 4.92 20.21
CA ASN A 70 8.66 4.16 19.46
C ASN A 70 7.34 4.93 19.42
N LYS A 71 6.94 5.53 20.55
CA LYS A 71 5.74 6.38 20.59
C LYS A 71 5.89 7.64 19.75
N LEU A 72 7.08 8.23 19.67
CA LEU A 72 7.37 9.36 18.78
C LEU A 72 7.19 8.98 17.31
N GLU A 73 7.68 7.82 16.89
CA GLU A 73 7.48 7.32 15.52
C GLU A 73 6.00 7.13 15.18
N VAL A 74 5.24 6.52 16.10
CA VAL A 74 3.78 6.35 15.95
C VAL A 74 3.09 7.72 15.88
N PHE A 75 3.47 8.66 16.74
CA PHE A 75 2.91 10.01 16.78
C PHE A 75 3.16 10.78 15.48
N ILE A 76 4.39 10.73 14.94
CA ILE A 76 4.73 11.34 13.66
C ILE A 76 3.90 10.72 12.53
N ARG A 77 3.76 9.39 12.49
CA ARG A 77 2.90 8.70 11.52
C ARG A 77 1.44 9.16 11.64
N TYR A 78 0.93 9.23 12.85
CA TYR A 78 -0.44 9.69 13.12
C TYR A 78 -0.67 11.13 12.64
N CYS A 79 0.27 12.05 12.90
CA CYS A 79 0.19 13.41 12.39
C CYS A 79 0.19 13.47 10.86
N TYR A 80 1.07 12.72 10.20
CA TYR A 80 1.06 12.66 8.74
C TYR A 80 -0.23 12.07 8.17
N ALA A 81 -0.79 11.06 8.83
CA ALA A 81 -2.05 10.45 8.43
C ALA A 81 -3.23 11.43 8.59
N ALA A 82 -3.24 12.24 9.65
CA ALA A 82 -4.28 13.22 9.91
C ALA A 82 -4.32 14.36 8.86
N ILE A 83 -3.20 14.68 8.20
CA ILE A 83 -3.18 15.66 7.10
C ILE A 83 -4.15 15.24 5.98
N TYR A 84 -4.17 13.94 5.63
CA TYR A 84 -5.10 13.41 4.63
C TYR A 84 -6.57 13.54 5.07
N ASP A 85 -6.83 13.46 6.37
CA ASP A 85 -8.19 13.61 6.92
C ASP A 85 -8.66 15.06 6.98
N PHE A 86 -7.73 16.00 7.19
CA PHE A 86 -8.00 17.44 7.16
C PHE A 86 -8.24 17.95 5.75
N GLU A 87 -7.51 17.44 4.76
CA GLU A 87 -7.66 17.79 3.35
C GLU A 87 -8.79 17.03 2.63
N ASP A 88 -9.52 16.14 3.32
CA ASP A 88 -10.52 15.22 2.76
C ASP A 88 -9.99 14.39 1.57
N ASN A 89 -8.69 14.12 1.55
CA ASN A 89 -8.00 13.48 0.44
C ASN A 89 -7.87 11.96 0.63
N LEU A 90 -9.01 11.26 0.74
CA LEU A 90 -9.04 9.80 0.92
C LEU A 90 -9.12 9.01 -0.41
N LYS A 91 -9.16 9.69 -1.55
CA LYS A 91 -9.18 9.06 -2.89
C LYS A 91 -8.01 8.08 -3.11
N PRO A 92 -6.76 8.39 -2.70
CA PRO A 92 -5.63 7.47 -2.85
C PRO A 92 -5.86 6.12 -2.15
N LEU A 93 -6.47 6.12 -0.97
CA LEU A 93 -6.78 4.88 -0.25
C LEU A 93 -7.74 3.97 -1.02
N LYS A 94 -8.80 4.55 -1.59
CA LYS A 94 -9.74 3.82 -2.44
C LYS A 94 -9.02 3.22 -3.64
N ASN A 95 -8.15 4.00 -4.29
CA ASN A 95 -7.41 3.55 -5.48
C ASN A 95 -6.41 2.44 -5.14
N ILE A 96 -5.66 2.56 -4.04
CA ILE A 96 -4.75 1.51 -3.55
C ILE A 96 -5.53 0.22 -3.28
N THR A 97 -6.62 0.33 -2.51
CA THR A 97 -7.43 -0.84 -2.14
C THR A 97 -8.04 -1.51 -3.36
N LEU A 98 -8.57 -0.74 -4.32
CA LEU A 98 -9.18 -1.27 -5.53
C LEU A 98 -8.15 -1.94 -6.44
N SER A 99 -7.05 -1.25 -6.75
CA SER A 99 -6.00 -1.79 -7.62
C SER A 99 -5.36 -3.04 -7.02
N PHE A 100 -5.05 -3.05 -5.72
CA PHE A 100 -4.61 -4.23 -5.00
C PHE A 100 -5.60 -5.39 -5.13
N THR A 101 -6.89 -5.13 -4.90
CA THR A 101 -7.93 -6.17 -4.97
C THR A 101 -7.98 -6.79 -6.36
N ILE A 102 -7.95 -5.97 -7.41
CA ILE A 102 -7.93 -6.44 -8.80
C ILE A 102 -6.67 -7.28 -9.05
N SER A 103 -5.48 -6.80 -8.68
CA SER A 103 -4.24 -7.55 -8.85
C SER A 103 -4.27 -8.91 -8.14
N CYS A 104 -4.78 -8.97 -6.92
CA CYS A 104 -4.90 -10.21 -6.16
C CYS A 104 -5.92 -11.17 -6.77
N MET A 105 -7.09 -10.69 -7.21
CA MET A 105 -8.07 -11.54 -7.90
C MET A 105 -7.48 -12.16 -9.17
N LEU A 106 -6.82 -11.34 -10.00
CA LEU A 106 -6.17 -11.82 -11.22
C LEU A 106 -5.04 -12.79 -10.91
N PHE A 107 -4.27 -12.55 -9.85
CA PHE A 107 -3.23 -13.47 -9.40
C PHE A 107 -3.81 -14.82 -8.99
N MET A 108 -4.91 -14.85 -8.23
CA MET A 108 -5.57 -16.09 -7.83
C MET A 108 -6.07 -16.89 -9.05
N ILE A 109 -6.57 -16.20 -10.07
CA ILE A 109 -7.09 -16.82 -11.30
C ILE A 109 -5.96 -17.34 -12.20
N LEU A 110 -4.91 -16.53 -12.41
CA LEU A 110 -3.90 -16.78 -13.44
C LEU A 110 -2.66 -17.52 -12.94
N SER A 111 -2.30 -17.41 -11.67
CA SER A 111 -1.06 -18.03 -11.15
C SER A 111 -1.00 -19.55 -11.28
N PRO A 112 -2.09 -20.32 -11.20
CA PRO A 112 -2.01 -21.77 -11.38
C PRO A 112 -1.46 -22.21 -12.74
N GLN A 113 -1.59 -21.37 -13.78
CA GLN A 113 -1.15 -21.69 -15.13
C GLN A 113 0.36 -21.89 -15.24
N TYR A 114 1.14 -21.17 -14.42
CA TYR A 114 2.61 -21.14 -14.55
C TYR A 114 3.36 -21.32 -13.22
N LEU A 115 2.72 -21.08 -12.08
CA LEU A 115 3.36 -21.05 -10.76
C LEU A 115 2.78 -22.05 -9.76
N SER A 116 2.03 -23.05 -10.24
CA SER A 116 1.32 -24.05 -9.45
C SER A 116 0.14 -23.50 -8.64
N TYR A 117 -0.83 -24.36 -8.34
CA TYR A 117 -1.99 -24.06 -7.50
C TYR A 117 -1.62 -23.76 -6.04
N MET A 118 -0.46 -24.21 -5.56
CA MET A 118 -0.04 -23.99 -4.17
C MET A 118 0.31 -22.54 -3.87
N LEU A 119 0.90 -21.82 -4.83
CA LEU A 119 1.33 -20.45 -4.61
C LEU A 119 0.17 -19.47 -4.29
N PRO A 120 -0.94 -19.42 -5.07
CA PRO A 120 -2.06 -18.56 -4.72
C PRO A 120 -2.70 -18.95 -3.38
N LEU A 121 -2.75 -20.24 -3.03
CA LEU A 121 -3.27 -20.72 -1.75
C LEU A 121 -2.45 -20.18 -0.57
N LEU A 122 -1.11 -20.24 -0.65
CA LEU A 122 -0.22 -19.68 0.37
C LEU A 122 -0.40 -18.17 0.54
N MET A 123 -0.73 -17.47 -0.55
CA MET A 123 -0.90 -16.01 -0.56
C MET A 123 -2.27 -15.55 -0.06
N ILE A 124 -3.24 -16.44 0.21
CA ILE A 124 -4.57 -16.04 0.71
C ILE A 124 -4.46 -15.24 2.02
N ILE A 125 -3.63 -15.69 2.96
CA ILE A 125 -3.47 -15.03 4.26
C ILE A 125 -2.92 -13.60 4.10
N PRO A 126 -1.76 -13.37 3.44
CA PRO A 126 -1.26 -12.00 3.26
C PRO A 126 -2.19 -11.14 2.39
N ILE A 127 -2.91 -11.71 1.41
CA ILE A 127 -3.93 -10.97 0.64
C ILE A 127 -5.04 -10.46 1.55
N PHE A 128 -5.61 -11.34 2.39
CA PHE A 128 -6.71 -10.99 3.28
C PHE A 128 -6.30 -9.97 4.34
N LEU A 129 -5.17 -10.23 5.02
CA LEU A 129 -4.63 -9.32 6.03
C LEU A 129 -4.23 -7.97 5.41
N GLY A 130 -3.64 -7.99 4.22
CA GLY A 130 -3.30 -6.81 3.45
C GLY A 130 -4.53 -5.96 3.15
N LEU A 131 -5.59 -6.57 2.58
CA LEU A 131 -6.83 -5.88 2.24
C LEU A 131 -7.51 -5.27 3.48
N ARG A 132 -7.65 -6.06 4.54
CA ARG A 132 -8.27 -5.61 5.80
C ARG A 132 -7.46 -4.48 6.43
N GLY A 133 -6.14 -4.61 6.46
CA GLY A 133 -5.24 -3.63 7.04
C GLY A 133 -5.21 -2.34 6.23
N MET A 134 -5.19 -2.40 4.90
CA MET A 134 -5.26 -1.20 4.05
C MET A 134 -6.58 -0.45 4.26
N LYS A 135 -7.72 -1.13 4.27
CA LYS A 135 -9.04 -0.50 4.57
C LYS A 135 -9.06 0.22 5.92
N LYS A 136 -8.35 -0.32 6.91
CA LYS A 136 -8.18 0.29 8.25
C LYS A 136 -7.01 1.29 8.34
N ARG A 137 -6.33 1.59 7.22
CA ARG A 137 -5.14 2.44 7.15
C ARG A 137 -4.00 2.00 8.09
N SER A 138 -3.86 0.69 8.31
CA SER A 138 -2.74 0.13 9.06
C SER A 138 -1.50 0.01 8.18
N LEU A 139 -0.36 0.50 8.67
CA LEU A 139 0.92 0.39 7.98
C LEU A 139 1.35 -1.08 7.82
N ASN A 140 1.16 -1.89 8.86
CA ASN A 140 1.44 -3.33 8.79
C ASN A 140 0.55 -4.01 7.74
N GLY A 141 -0.71 -3.58 7.65
CA GLY A 141 -1.61 -3.97 6.57
C GLY A 141 -1.07 -3.66 5.18
N LEU A 142 -0.62 -2.41 4.99
CA LEU A 142 -0.01 -1.99 3.72
C LEU A 142 1.22 -2.84 3.38
N ILE A 143 2.12 -3.08 4.33
CA ILE A 143 3.34 -3.86 4.13
C ILE A 143 3.01 -5.31 3.76
N LEU A 144 2.06 -5.93 4.47
CA LEU A 144 1.60 -7.29 4.18
C LEU A 144 0.91 -7.38 2.81
N GLY A 145 0.17 -6.35 2.39
CA GLY A 145 -0.37 -6.30 1.03
C GLY A 145 0.75 -6.17 -0.01
N LEU A 146 1.70 -5.26 0.22
CA LEU A 146 2.80 -5.02 -0.70
C LEU A 146 3.74 -6.23 -0.87
N SER A 147 3.83 -7.14 0.10
CA SER A 147 4.61 -8.37 -0.07
C SER A 147 4.04 -9.31 -1.14
N VAL A 148 2.74 -9.20 -1.45
CA VAL A 148 2.08 -9.99 -2.51
C VAL A 148 2.38 -9.43 -3.90
N MET A 149 2.60 -8.11 -4.02
CA MET A 149 2.73 -7.43 -5.32
C MET A 149 3.91 -7.91 -6.19
N PRO A 150 5.10 -8.23 -5.64
CA PRO A 150 6.17 -8.84 -6.44
C PRO A 150 5.74 -10.14 -7.15
N MET A 151 4.91 -10.96 -6.50
CA MET A 151 4.44 -12.22 -7.09
C MET A 151 3.39 -12.00 -8.18
N THR A 152 2.55 -10.97 -8.05
CA THR A 152 1.59 -10.60 -9.12
C THR A 152 2.30 -10.01 -10.34
N VAL A 153 3.35 -9.21 -10.13
CA VAL A 153 4.25 -8.72 -11.19
C VAL A 153 4.96 -9.89 -11.85
N LEU A 154 5.58 -10.79 -11.08
CA LEU A 154 6.26 -11.97 -11.62
C LEU A 154 5.31 -12.80 -12.50
N ASN A 155 4.13 -13.15 -11.99
CA ASN A 155 3.17 -13.96 -12.73
C ASN A 155 2.74 -13.29 -14.05
N SER A 156 2.48 -11.97 -14.03
CA SER A 156 2.09 -11.24 -15.24
C SER A 156 3.23 -11.18 -16.26
N THR A 157 4.47 -10.99 -15.81
CA THR A 157 5.63 -11.02 -16.71
C THR A 157 5.85 -12.39 -17.35
N ILE A 158 5.59 -13.50 -16.64
CA ILE A 158 5.67 -14.85 -17.20
C ILE A 158 4.63 -15.04 -18.31
N ILE A 159 3.38 -14.63 -18.08
CA ILE A 159 2.30 -14.70 -19.09
C ILE A 159 2.70 -13.92 -20.34
N LEU A 160 3.15 -12.67 -20.17
CA LEU A 160 3.55 -11.81 -21.28
C LEU A 160 4.78 -12.36 -22.03
N LYS A 161 5.77 -12.86 -21.30
CA LYS A 161 6.95 -13.50 -21.88
C LYS A 161 6.55 -14.71 -22.71
N ASN A 162 5.69 -15.59 -22.20
CA ASN A 162 5.26 -16.78 -22.92
C ASN A 162 4.46 -16.42 -24.17
N ALA A 163 3.56 -15.45 -24.09
CA ALA A 163 2.85 -14.94 -25.26
C ALA A 163 3.78 -14.36 -26.32
N TYR A 164 4.82 -13.64 -25.90
CA TYR A 164 5.85 -13.14 -26.81
C TYR A 164 6.66 -14.26 -27.47
N LEU A 165 7.02 -15.31 -26.73
CA LEU A 165 7.81 -16.43 -27.27
C LEU A 165 7.05 -17.22 -28.33
N VAL A 166 5.75 -17.44 -28.15
CA VAL A 166 4.92 -18.22 -29.09
C VAL A 166 4.38 -17.40 -30.27
N ARG A 167 4.67 -16.09 -30.34
CA ARG A 167 4.06 -15.17 -31.32
C ARG A 167 4.25 -15.58 -32.79
N ASN A 168 5.39 -16.19 -33.13
CA ASN A 168 5.72 -16.56 -34.51
C ASN A 168 5.06 -17.89 -34.93
N ASN A 169 4.76 -18.78 -33.98
CA ASN A 169 4.22 -20.12 -34.22
C ASN A 169 2.94 -20.34 -33.37
N LEU A 170 2.08 -19.32 -33.32
CA LEU A 170 0.95 -19.28 -32.39
C LEU A 170 -0.09 -20.35 -32.70
N ASP A 171 -0.40 -20.58 -33.97
CA ASP A 171 -1.41 -21.58 -34.36
C ASP A 171 -0.96 -23.01 -34.03
N ASP A 172 0.31 -23.35 -34.27
CA ASP A 172 0.87 -24.66 -33.93
C ASP A 172 0.84 -24.90 -32.42
N PHE A 173 1.28 -23.91 -31.63
CA PHE A 173 1.25 -23.97 -30.17
C PHE A 173 -0.17 -24.19 -29.62
N LEU A 174 -1.15 -23.45 -30.14
CA LEU A 174 -2.54 -23.58 -29.69
C LEU A 174 -3.17 -24.89 -30.16
N MET A 175 -2.76 -25.41 -31.31
CA MET A 175 -3.21 -26.71 -31.80
C MET A 175 -2.66 -27.86 -30.96
N ASP A 176 -1.41 -27.76 -30.49
CA ASP A 176 -0.83 -28.73 -29.57
C ASP A 176 -1.54 -28.74 -28.22
N ILE A 177 -1.84 -27.56 -27.66
CA ILE A 177 -2.65 -27.46 -26.43
C ILE A 177 -4.05 -28.04 -26.64
N ALA A 178 -4.70 -27.74 -27.76
CA ALA A 178 -6.02 -28.27 -28.08
C ALA A 178 -6.04 -29.81 -28.10
N LYS A 179 -5.01 -30.43 -28.69
CA LYS A 179 -4.82 -31.89 -28.71
C LYS A 179 -4.58 -32.46 -27.31
N VAL A 180 -3.66 -31.88 -26.54
CA VAL A 180 -3.29 -32.37 -25.19
C VAL A 180 -4.49 -32.34 -24.24
N TYR A 181 -5.29 -31.28 -24.27
CA TYR A 181 -6.42 -31.11 -23.35
C TYR A 181 -7.77 -31.59 -23.92
N GLY A 182 -7.78 -32.13 -25.15
CA GLY A 182 -9.01 -32.57 -25.83
C GLY A 182 -10.04 -31.45 -25.97
N LYS A 183 -9.60 -30.22 -26.21
CA LYS A 183 -10.46 -29.03 -26.35
C LYS A 183 -10.46 -28.52 -27.78
N SER A 184 -11.53 -27.81 -28.15
CA SER A 184 -11.58 -27.15 -29.46
C SER A 184 -10.54 -26.04 -29.54
N LEU A 185 -9.94 -25.86 -30.73
CA LEU A 185 -8.96 -24.80 -30.99
C LEU A 185 -9.51 -23.41 -30.64
N GLN A 186 -10.81 -23.18 -30.89
CA GLN A 186 -11.46 -21.92 -30.57
C GLN A 186 -11.55 -21.65 -29.07
N ALA A 187 -11.84 -22.66 -28.25
CA ALA A 187 -11.85 -22.53 -26.79
C ALA A 187 -10.44 -22.20 -26.26
N VAL A 188 -9.42 -22.87 -26.78
CA VAL A 188 -8.01 -22.61 -26.42
C VAL A 188 -7.59 -21.20 -26.81
N LYS A 189 -7.91 -20.76 -28.03
CA LYS A 189 -7.68 -19.38 -28.50
C LYS A 189 -8.31 -18.34 -27.57
N PHE A 190 -9.55 -18.57 -27.15
CA PHE A 190 -10.27 -17.67 -26.24
C PHE A 190 -9.59 -17.59 -24.86
N ILE A 191 -9.26 -18.74 -24.25
CA ILE A 191 -8.60 -18.80 -22.94
C ILE A 191 -7.22 -18.15 -22.99
N PHE A 192 -6.44 -18.42 -24.04
CA PHE A 192 -5.11 -17.84 -24.22
C PHE A 192 -5.19 -16.31 -24.34
N THR A 193 -6.04 -15.80 -25.23
CA THR A 193 -6.22 -14.36 -25.45
C THR A 193 -6.75 -13.68 -24.18
N GLY A 194 -7.72 -14.30 -23.50
CA GLY A 194 -8.25 -13.81 -22.23
C GLY A 194 -7.18 -13.74 -21.14
N SER A 195 -6.38 -14.80 -20.98
CA SER A 195 -5.27 -14.83 -20.02
C SER A 195 -4.23 -13.76 -20.31
N LEU A 196 -3.95 -13.46 -21.58
CA LEU A 196 -3.03 -12.40 -21.98
C LEU A 196 -3.54 -11.02 -21.58
N VAL A 197 -4.80 -10.69 -21.90
CA VAL A 197 -5.42 -9.41 -21.55
C VAL A 197 -5.46 -9.22 -20.03
N LEU A 198 -5.88 -10.26 -19.30
CA LEU A 198 -5.90 -10.24 -17.84
C LEU A 198 -4.49 -10.13 -17.25
N GLY A 199 -3.48 -10.73 -17.88
CA GLY A 199 -2.07 -10.59 -17.52
C GLY A 199 -1.57 -9.15 -17.62
N ILE A 200 -1.93 -8.43 -18.69
CA ILE A 200 -1.62 -7.00 -18.86
C ILE A 200 -2.29 -6.17 -17.75
N ILE A 201 -3.58 -6.40 -17.50
CA ILE A 201 -4.32 -5.68 -16.45
C ILE A 201 -3.68 -5.95 -15.07
N MET A 202 -3.27 -7.19 -14.79
CA MET A 202 -2.58 -7.56 -13.55
C MET A 202 -1.25 -6.82 -13.41
N LEU A 203 -0.46 -6.68 -14.48
CA LEU A 203 0.79 -5.92 -14.43
C LEU A 203 0.55 -4.43 -14.18
N VAL A 204 -0.41 -3.82 -14.88
CA VAL A 204 -0.74 -2.40 -14.71
C VAL A 204 -1.27 -2.13 -13.30
N THR A 205 -2.20 -2.95 -12.81
CA THR A 205 -2.79 -2.75 -11.48
C THR A 205 -1.78 -2.99 -10.36
N SER A 206 -0.87 -3.96 -10.50
CA SER A 206 0.14 -4.24 -9.48
C SER A 206 1.20 -3.16 -9.40
N THR A 207 1.72 -2.71 -10.54
CA THR A 207 2.67 -1.58 -10.61
C THR A 207 2.04 -0.28 -10.11
N TYR A 208 0.77 -0.02 -10.47
CA TYR A 208 0.02 1.13 -9.96
C TYR A 208 -0.20 1.06 -8.45
N THR A 209 -0.50 -0.13 -7.90
CA THR A 209 -0.63 -0.36 -6.45
C THR A 209 0.68 -0.03 -5.75
N ILE A 210 1.81 -0.57 -6.23
CA ILE A 210 3.14 -0.31 -5.65
C ILE A 210 3.44 1.19 -5.66
N TYR A 211 3.22 1.85 -6.80
CA TYR A 211 3.47 3.28 -6.95
C TYR A 211 2.62 4.13 -5.98
N LEU A 212 1.30 3.92 -5.95
CA LEU A 212 0.41 4.68 -5.08
C LEU A 212 0.70 4.42 -3.60
N ALA A 213 0.91 3.15 -3.24
CA ALA A 213 1.24 2.76 -1.88
C ALA A 213 2.55 3.40 -1.41
N TYR A 214 3.57 3.45 -2.26
CA TYR A 214 4.82 4.13 -1.94
C TYR A 214 4.62 5.64 -1.77
N LYS A 215 3.95 6.28 -2.74
CA LYS A 215 3.69 7.72 -2.76
C LYS A 215 2.86 8.18 -1.55
N HIS A 216 1.84 7.41 -1.17
CA HIS A 216 0.88 7.74 -0.13
C HIS A 216 1.06 6.90 1.16
N ARG A 217 2.24 6.28 1.37
CA ARG A 217 2.51 5.46 2.57
C ARG A 217 2.27 6.18 3.90
N LYS A 218 2.45 7.51 3.90
CA LYS A 218 2.25 8.40 5.05
C LYS A 218 0.78 8.51 5.49
N MET A 219 -0.16 8.01 4.68
CA MET A 219 -1.57 7.92 5.01
C MET A 219 -1.87 6.79 6.01
N PHE A 220 -0.95 5.84 6.17
CA PHE A 220 -1.10 4.63 6.99
C PHE A 220 -0.32 4.77 8.30
N VAL A 221 -0.91 4.27 9.40
CA VAL A 221 -0.40 4.39 10.78
C VAL A 221 0.07 3.04 11.32
#